data_AF-A0A7Y1ZRK9-F1
#
_entry.id   AF-A0A7Y1ZRK9-F1
#
_cell.length_a   1.000
_cell.length_b   1.000
_cell.length_c   1.000
_cell.angle_alpha   90.00
_cell.angle_beta   90.00
_cell.angle_gamma   90.00
#
_symmetry.space_group_name_H-M   'P 1'
#
loop_
_entity.id
_entity.type
_entity.pdbx_description
1 polymer ?
#
loop_
_entity_poly.entity_id
_entity_poly.type
_entity_poly.pdbx_seq_one_letter_code
_entity_poly.pdbx_strand_id
1 'polypeptide(L)' 'MAYKLPPLPYKADSLEPHIDARTMEIHHGKHHQGYVNKLNAALEGHDDLAS' A
#
# COMPACT_ATOMS: atom_id res chain seq x y z
N MET A 1 -6.34 -15.11 4.98
CA MET A 1 -4.91 -14.72 4.81
C MET A 1 -4.82 -13.19 4.80
N ALA A 2 -3.81 -12.58 5.44
CA ALA A 2 -3.69 -11.12 5.44
C ALA A 2 -3.16 -10.58 4.10
N TYR A 3 -3.77 -9.51 3.60
CA TYR A 3 -3.32 -8.77 2.42
C TYR A 3 -1.95 -8.12 2.69
N LYS A 4 -1.14 -8.01 1.64
CA LYS A 4 0.20 -7.40 1.70
C LYS A 4 0.27 -6.21 0.76
N LEU A 5 0.97 -5.15 1.19
CA LEU A 5 1.31 -4.03 0.32
C LEU A 5 2.30 -4.53 -0.76
N PRO A 6 1.96 -4.48 -2.06
CA PRO A 6 2.91 -4.83 -3.10
C PRO A 6 4.09 -3.85 -3.08
N PRO A 7 5.34 -4.31 -3.28
CA PRO A 7 6.48 -3.41 -3.40
C PRO A 7 6.32 -2.52 -4.63
N LEU A 8 6.91 -1.33 -4.60
CA LEU A 8 7.04 -0.52 -5.81
C LEU A 8 7.88 -1.30 -6.85
N PRO A 9 7.48 -1.34 -8.13
CA PRO A 9 8.25 -1.99 -9.18
C PRO A 9 9.45 -1.15 -9.66
N TYR A 10 9.66 0.03 -9.06
CA TYR A 10 10.72 0.99 -9.36
C TYR A 10 11.12 1.74 -8.08
N LYS A 11 12.22 2.50 -8.14
CA LYS A 11 12.67 3.34 -7.01
C LYS A 11 11.75 4.54 -6.85
N ALA A 12 11.62 5.08 -5.63
CA ALA A 12 10.70 6.17 -5.34
C ALA A 12 10.92 7.43 -6.21
N ASP A 13 12.15 7.68 -6.65
CA ASP A 13 12.58 8.80 -7.49
C ASP A 13 12.47 8.54 -9.01
N SER A 14 12.05 7.34 -9.44
CA SER A 14 12.07 6.95 -10.85
C SER A 14 11.09 7.73 -11.75
N LEU A 15 10.21 8.54 -11.15
CA LEU A 15 9.19 9.32 -11.86
C LEU A 15 9.51 10.83 -11.89
N GLU A 16 10.68 11.24 -11.40
CA GLU A 16 11.12 12.63 -11.50
C GLU A 16 11.36 13.06 -12.96
N PRO A 17 11.13 14.34 -13.31
CA PRO A 17 10.68 15.43 -12.44
C PRO A 17 9.15 15.53 -12.31
N HIS A 18 8.40 14.56 -12.83
CA HIS A 18 6.93 14.63 -12.92
C HIS A 18 6.24 14.26 -11.62
N ILE A 19 6.82 13.33 -10.86
CA ILE A 19 6.40 12.98 -9.50
C ILE A 19 7.66 12.87 -8.65
N ASP A 20 7.73 13.69 -7.61
CA ASP A 20 8.88 13.71 -6.70
C ASP A 20 8.92 12.45 -5.82
N ALA A 21 10.13 12.07 -5.38
CA ALA A 21 10.33 10.91 -4.54
C ALA A 21 9.51 10.97 -3.23
N ARG A 22 9.36 12.17 -2.66
CA ARG A 22 8.64 12.36 -1.39
C ARG A 22 7.14 12.07 -1.53
N THR A 23 6.54 12.43 -2.66
CA THR A 23 5.18 12.04 -3.01
C THR A 23 5.05 10.52 -3.09
N MET A 24 5.98 9.83 -3.76
CA MET A 24 5.94 8.36 -3.86
C MET A 24 6.10 7.67 -2.50
N GLU A 25 7.01 8.15 -1.65
CA GLU A 25 7.18 7.64 -0.27
C GLU A 25 5.91 7.77 0.57
N ILE A 26 5.24 8.92 0.50
CA ILE A 26 4.01 9.16 1.25
C ILE A 26 2.85 8.36 0.66
N HIS A 27 2.67 8.40 -0.66
CA HIS A 27 1.57 7.72 -1.34
C HIS A 27 1.64 6.21 -1.10
N HIS A 28 2.76 5.56 -1.45
CA HIS A 28 2.91 4.12 -1.30
C HIS A 28 3.11 3.72 0.17
N GLY A 29 4.06 4.34 0.86
CA GLY A 29 4.48 3.94 2.20
C GLY A 29 3.50 4.32 3.31
N LYS A 30 2.62 5.30 3.11
CA LYS A 30 1.60 5.70 4.11
C LYS A 30 0.18 5.45 3.63
N HIS A 31 -0.23 6.02 2.49
CA HIS A 31 -1.63 5.94 2.07
C HIS A 31 -2.02 4.52 1.66
N HIS A 32 -1.26 3.89 0.75
CA HIS A 32 -1.54 2.52 0.32
C HIS A 32 -1.36 1.52 1.48
N GLN A 33 -0.28 1.64 2.26
CA GLN A 33 -0.12 0.83 3.47
C GLN A 33 -1.30 1.00 4.45
N GLY A 34 -1.83 2.22 4.59
CA GLY A 34 -3.00 2.51 5.42
C GLY A 34 -4.25 1.77 4.97
N TYR A 35 -4.50 1.67 3.66
CA TYR A 35 -5.60 0.87 3.12
C TYR A 35 -5.43 -0.62 3.42
N VAL A 36 -4.23 -1.17 3.18
CA VAL A 36 -3.92 -2.58 3.47
C VAL A 36 -4.15 -2.90 4.95
N ASN A 37 -3.67 -2.04 5.85
CA ASN A 37 -3.84 -2.24 7.30
C ASN A 37 -5.31 -2.23 7.70
N LYS A 38 -6.09 -1.26 7.21
CA LYS A 38 -7.52 -1.15 7.53
C LYS A 38 -8.35 -2.28 6.94
N LEU A 39 -8.02 -2.74 5.74
CA LEU A 39 -8.65 -3.91 5.14
C LEU A 39 -8.40 -5.16 5.98
N ASN A 40 -7.15 -5.40 6.39
CA ASN A 40 -6.82 -6.54 7.24
C ASN A 40 -7.56 -6.49 8.58
N ALA A 41 -7.64 -5.31 9.21
CA ALA A 41 -8.40 -5.14 10.44
C ALA A 41 -9.91 -5.37 10.24
N ALA A 42 -10.48 -4.94 9.12
CA ALA A 42 -11.90 -5.14 8.83
C ALA A 42 -12.26 -6.61 8.52
N LEU A 43 -11.29 -7.41 8.07
CA LEU A 43 -11.48 -8.83 7.75
C LEU A 43 -11.12 -9.78 8.90
N GLU A 44 -10.65 -9.25 10.02
CA GLU A 44 -10.36 -10.07 11.20
C GLU A 44 -11.63 -10.77 11.68
N GLY A 45 -11.64 -12.11 11.66
CA GLY A 45 -12.81 -12.93 12.01
C GLY A 45 -13.84 -13.09 10.88
N HIS A 46 -13.59 -12.56 9.69
CA HIS A 46 -14.45 -12.66 8.51
C HIS A 46 -13.77 -13.49 7.39
N ASP A 47 -13.44 -14.75 7.71
CA ASP A 47 -12.77 -15.66 6.76
C ASP A 47 -13.61 -15.95 5.51
N ASP A 48 -14.94 -15.81 5.60
CA ASP A 48 -15.88 -15.93 4.47
C ASP A 48 -15.77 -14.78 3.46
N LEU A 49 -15.26 -13.63 3.90
CA LEU A 49 -15.03 -12.45 3.05
C LEU A 49 -13.58 -12.37 2.55
N ALA A 50 -12.67 -13.13 3.16
CA ALA A 50 -11.27 -13.20 2.76
C ALA A 50 -11.11 -14.15 1.56
N SER A 51 -11.28 -13.61 0.35
CA SER A 51 -11.08 -14.33 -0.93
C SER A 51 -9.61 -14.65 -1.21
#